data_AF-A0A6J1AN98-F1
#
_entry.id   AF-A0A6J1AN98-F1
#
_cell.length_a   1.000
_cell.length_b   1.000
_cell.length_c   1.000
_cell.angle_alpha   90.00
_cell.angle_beta   90.00
_cell.angle_gamma   90.00
#
_symmetry.space_group_name_H-M   'P 1'
#
loop_
_entity.id
_entity.type
_entity.pdbx_description
1 polymer ?
#
loop_
_entity_poly.entity_id
_entity_poly.type
_entity_poly.pdbx_seq_one_letter_code
_entity_poly.pdbx_strand_id
1 'polypeptide(L)'
;MAKGLIWATAEDLARNRGKVVSLYRQILRSLNSPILELSLAARLAKKAEARAIFMLGSEERSLHNIEDLIDAAEYSLSLLKQGKIPKLIQ
;
A
#
# COMPACT_ATOMS: atom_id res chain seq x y z
N MET A 1 -5.78 23.61 -17.66
CA MET A 1 -5.41 24.18 -16.35
C MET A 1 -4.10 23.53 -15.92
N ALA A 2 -2.99 24.21 -16.16
CA ALA A 2 -1.67 23.78 -15.71
C ALA A 2 -1.44 24.33 -14.29
N LYS A 3 -1.11 23.45 -13.34
CA LYS A 3 -0.30 23.70 -12.14
C LYS A 3 -0.32 22.44 -11.25
N GLY A 4 0.75 21.64 -11.34
CA GLY A 4 0.91 20.46 -10.49
C GLY A 4 2.10 19.56 -10.81
N LEU A 5 2.71 19.67 -11.99
CA LEU A 5 3.98 19.01 -12.34
C LEU A 5 5.17 19.76 -11.73
N ILE A 6 5.39 19.58 -10.44
CA ILE A 6 6.73 19.68 -9.87
C ILE A 6 6.82 18.53 -8.88
N TRP A 7 7.14 17.36 -9.41
CA TRP A 7 7.65 16.25 -8.63
C TRP A 7 9.14 16.17 -8.91
N ALA A 8 9.88 15.84 -7.86
CA ALA A 8 11.23 15.30 -7.98
C ALA A 8 11.29 14.25 -9.11
N THR A 9 12.45 14.19 -9.76
CA THR A 9 12.74 13.57 -11.06
C THR A 9 11.90 12.33 -11.43
N ALA A 10 11.36 12.35 -12.65
CA ALA A 10 10.52 11.29 -13.23
C ALA A 10 11.15 9.89 -13.20
N GLU A 11 12.48 9.80 -13.10
CA GLU A 11 13.24 8.54 -13.04
C GLU A 11 13.07 7.81 -11.71
N ASP A 12 12.95 8.51 -10.58
CA ASP A 12 12.75 7.87 -9.27
C ASP A 12 11.31 7.40 -9.09
N LEU A 13 10.35 8.14 -9.66
CA LEU A 13 8.95 7.71 -9.72
C LEU A 13 8.77 6.45 -10.58
N ALA A 14 9.45 6.39 -11.72
CA ALA A 14 9.39 5.23 -12.62
C ALA A 14 9.99 3.98 -11.97
N ARG A 15 11.06 4.12 -11.17
CA ARG A 15 11.66 3.03 -10.39
C ARG A 15 10.68 2.46 -9.36
N ASN A 16 10.00 3.30 -8.58
CA ASN A 16 9.14 2.84 -7.50
C ASN A 16 7.76 2.36 -7.95
N ARG A 17 7.26 2.83 -9.10
CA ARG A 17 5.92 2.49 -9.61
C ARG A 17 5.69 0.97 -9.71
N GLY A 18 6.66 0.23 -10.25
CA GLY A 18 6.55 -1.22 -10.39
C GLY A 18 6.44 -1.93 -9.03
N LYS A 19 7.25 -1.49 -8.06
CA LYS A 19 7.27 -2.00 -6.69
C LYS A 19 5.95 -1.72 -5.97
N VAL A 20 5.47 -0.47 -6.00
CA VAL A 20 4.21 -0.04 -5.35
C VAL A 20 3.01 -0.81 -5.93
N VAL A 21 2.90 -0.93 -7.25
CA VAL A 21 1.80 -1.69 -7.89
C VAL A 21 1.89 -3.19 -7.57
N SER A 22 3.10 -3.74 -7.43
CA SER A 22 3.30 -5.11 -6.98
C SER A 22 2.83 -5.30 -5.54
N LEU A 23 3.24 -4.42 -4.62
CA LEU A 23 2.85 -4.44 -3.21
C LEU A 23 1.33 -4.32 -3.05
N TYR A 24 0.71 -3.37 -3.73
CA TYR A 24 -0.75 -3.20 -3.75
C TYR A 24 -1.47 -4.50 -4.13
N ARG A 25 -1.06 -5.13 -5.24
CA ARG A 25 -1.66 -6.39 -5.70
C ARG A 25 -1.42 -7.53 -4.72
N GLN A 26 -0.22 -7.61 -4.14
CA GLN A 26 0.12 -8.64 -3.16
C GLN A 26 -0.68 -8.49 -1.86
N ILE A 27 -0.87 -7.26 -1.36
CA ILE A 27 -1.69 -6.99 -0.18
C ILE A 27 -3.15 -7.36 -0.45
N LEU A 28 -3.74 -6.92 -1.57
CA LEU A 28 -5.12 -7.25 -1.91
C LEU A 28 -5.35 -8.76 -2.09
N ARG A 29 -4.36 -9.49 -2.61
CA ARG A 29 -4.40 -10.96 -2.68
C ARG A 29 -4.26 -11.59 -1.29
N SER A 30 -3.34 -11.11 -0.46
CA SER A 30 -3.12 -11.64 0.89
C SER A 30 -4.36 -11.46 1.76
N LEU A 31 -5.08 -10.34 1.63
CA LEU A 31 -6.37 -10.12 2.29
C LEU A 31 -7.47 -11.11 1.86
N ASN A 32 -7.34 -11.76 0.70
CA ASN A 32 -8.24 -12.85 0.29
C ASN A 32 -7.80 -14.22 0.79
N SER A 33 -6.62 -14.34 1.37
CA SER A 33 -6.09 -15.61 1.83
C SER A 33 -6.96 -16.16 2.96
N PRO A 34 -7.30 -17.46 2.93
CA PRO A 34 -8.07 -18.09 4.00
C PRO A 34 -7.31 -18.12 5.33
N ILE A 35 -5.97 -18.01 5.33
CA ILE A 35 -5.14 -18.00 6.55
C ILE A 35 -5.45 -16.86 7.52
N LEU A 36 -6.10 -15.79 7.04
CA LEU A 36 -6.49 -14.65 7.88
C LEU A 36 -7.83 -14.82 8.58
N GLU A 37 -8.59 -15.87 8.22
CA GLU A 37 -9.90 -16.20 8.82
C GLU A 37 -10.90 -15.03 8.87
N LEU A 38 -10.76 -14.07 7.96
CA LEU A 38 -11.63 -12.90 7.88
C LEU A 38 -13.01 -13.27 7.33
N SER A 39 -14.05 -12.77 8.00
CA SER A 39 -15.40 -12.73 7.43
C SER A 39 -15.42 -11.92 6.13
N LEU A 40 -16.44 -12.15 5.30
CA LEU A 40 -16.58 -11.42 4.03
C LEU A 40 -16.62 -9.89 4.25
N ALA A 41 -17.38 -9.43 5.25
CA ALA A 41 -17.47 -8.02 5.57
C ALA A 41 -16.11 -7.43 6.02
N ALA A 42 -15.40 -8.13 6.91
CA ALA A 42 -14.08 -7.70 7.37
C ALA A 42 -13.07 -7.63 6.22
N ARG A 43 -13.12 -8.61 5.31
CA ARG A 43 -12.27 -8.64 4.12
C ARG A 43 -12.53 -7.47 3.18
N LEU A 44 -13.79 -7.13 2.94
CA LEU A 44 -14.15 -5.98 2.10
C LEU A 44 -13.72 -4.67 2.74
N ALA A 45 -13.93 -4.50 4.05
CA ALA A 45 -13.49 -3.33 4.80
C ALA A 45 -11.96 -3.15 4.72
N LYS A 46 -11.18 -4.21 4.98
CA LYS A 46 -9.72 -4.15 4.90
C LYS A 46 -9.20 -3.88 3.50
N LYS A 47 -9.88 -4.36 2.46
CA LYS A 47 -9.54 -3.99 1.08
C LYS A 47 -9.86 -2.55 0.76
N ALA A 48 -10.96 -2.00 1.28
CA ALA A 48 -11.29 -0.58 1.09
C ALA A 48 -10.27 0.32 1.77
N GLU A 49 -9.86 -0.03 3.00
CA GLU A 49 -8.79 0.64 3.75
C GLU A 49 -7.46 0.60 2.99
N ALA A 50 -7.02 -0.58 2.52
CA ALA A 50 -5.81 -0.70 1.72
C ALA A 50 -5.88 0.17 0.44
N ARG A 51 -7.03 0.24 -0.24
CA ARG A 51 -7.20 1.12 -1.41
C ARG A 51 -7.07 2.59 -1.03
N ALA A 52 -7.69 3.01 0.07
CA ALA A 52 -7.62 4.40 0.54
C ALA A 52 -6.17 4.81 0.84
N ILE A 53 -5.41 3.96 1.54
CA ILE A 53 -4.00 4.21 1.86
C ILE A 53 -3.16 4.35 0.59
N PHE A 54 -3.30 3.44 -0.37
CA PHE A 54 -2.53 3.50 -1.62
C PHE A 54 -2.94 4.68 -2.52
N MET A 55 -4.20 5.11 -2.49
CA MET A 55 -4.64 6.34 -3.17
C MET A 55 -4.01 7.56 -2.52
N LEU A 56 -4.05 7.68 -1.19
CA LEU A 56 -3.42 8.79 -0.46
C LEU A 56 -1.91 8.83 -0.71
N GLY A 57 -1.22 7.70 -0.60
CA GLY A 57 0.21 7.60 -0.85
C GLY A 57 0.62 7.93 -2.30
N SER A 58 -0.32 7.91 -3.25
CA SER A 58 -0.05 8.32 -4.63
C SER A 58 0.13 9.84 -4.80
N GLU A 59 -0.26 10.62 -3.79
CA GLU A 59 -0.11 12.08 -3.77
C GLU A 59 1.22 12.53 -3.13
N GLU A 60 1.92 11.62 -2.44
CA GLU A 60 3.14 11.90 -1.66
C GLU A 60 4.37 12.12 -2.54
N ARG A 61 5.07 13.24 -2.38
CA ARG A 61 6.21 13.68 -3.21
C ARG A 61 7.57 13.58 -2.53
N SER A 62 7.60 13.45 -1.22
CA SER A 62 8.82 13.31 -0.42
C SER A 62 9.40 11.91 -0.63
N LEU A 63 10.64 11.83 -1.13
CA LEU A 63 11.33 10.55 -1.33
C LEU A 63 11.42 9.75 -0.03
N HIS A 64 11.72 10.42 1.09
CA HIS A 64 11.77 9.80 2.41
C HIS A 64 10.41 9.22 2.81
N ASN A 65 9.32 9.96 2.63
CA ASN A 65 7.98 9.48 2.97
C ASN A 65 7.56 8.32 2.04
N ILE A 66 7.96 8.36 0.76
CA ILE A 66 7.70 7.25 -0.17
C ILE A 66 8.43 5.98 0.29
N GLU A 67 9.68 6.09 0.73
CA GLU A 67 10.44 4.98 1.29
C GLU A 67 9.75 4.43 2.54
N ASP A 68 9.36 5.28 3.49
CA ASP A 68 8.64 4.87 4.70
C ASP A 68 7.30 4.18 4.38
N LEU A 69 6.56 4.68 3.39
CA LEU A 69 5.30 4.06 2.93
C LEU A 69 5.54 2.69 2.30
N ILE A 70 6.63 2.53 1.55
CA ILE A 70 7.02 1.24 0.95
C ILE A 70 7.41 0.25 2.05
N ASP A 71 8.21 0.66 3.03
CA ASP A 71 8.63 -0.18 4.16
C ASP A 71 7.42 -0.60 5.01
N ALA A 72 6.50 0.32 5.27
CA ALA A 72 5.25 0.02 5.96
C ALA A 72 4.38 -0.98 5.19
N ALA A 73 4.31 -0.87 3.85
CA ALA A 73 3.59 -1.80 3.01
C ALA A 73 4.25 -3.18 2.97
N GLU A 74 5.59 -3.26 2.93
CA GLU A 74 6.35 -4.50 2.99
C GLU A 74 6.16 -5.20 4.34
N TYR A 75 6.27 -4.46 5.43
CA TYR A 75 6.03 -4.97 6.77
C TYR A 75 4.60 -5.51 6.92
N SER A 76 3.61 -4.73 6.48
CA SER A 76 2.20 -5.12 6.48
C SER A 76 1.96 -6.39 5.67
N LEU A 77 2.56 -6.49 4.49
CA LEU A 77 2.48 -7.69 3.66
C LEU A 77 3.10 -8.91 4.36
N SER A 78 4.21 -8.74 5.07
CA SER A 78 4.85 -9.82 5.84
C SER A 78 3.92 -10.37 6.92
N LEU A 79 3.20 -9.50 7.64
CA LEU A 79 2.23 -9.89 8.65
C LEU A 79 1.05 -10.63 8.02
N LEU A 80 0.50 -10.11 6.92
CA LEU A 80 -0.61 -10.76 6.23
C LEU A 80 -0.25 -12.16 5.73
N LYS A 81 0.99 -12.37 5.24
CA LYS A 81 1.49 -13.69 4.85
C LYS A 81 1.62 -14.66 6.04
N GLN A 82 1.76 -14.14 7.26
CA GLN A 82 1.79 -14.92 8.50
C GLN A 82 0.40 -15.14 9.11
N GLY A 83 -0.69 -14.72 8.44
CA GLY A 83 -2.03 -14.79 9.03
C GLY A 83 -2.32 -13.70 10.07
N LYS A 84 -1.48 -12.66 10.17
CA LYS A 84 -1.66 -11.56 11.11
C LYS A 84 -2.24 -10.34 10.40
N ILE A 85 -3.18 -9.66 11.05
CA ILE A 85 -3.71 -8.38 10.56
C ILE A 85 -2.84 -7.25 11.12
N PRO A 86 -2.21 -6.43 10.25
CA PRO A 86 -1.48 -5.24 10.70
C PRO A 86 -2.42 -4.34 11.50
N LYS A 87 -2.01 -3.97 12.72
CA LYS A 87 -2.67 -2.91 13.47
C LYS A 87 -2.22 -1.59 12.85
N LEU A 88 -3.15 -0.76 12.38
CA LEU A 88 -2.81 0.64 12.21
C LEU A 88 -2.55 1.20 13.62
N ILE A 89 -1.36 1.75 13.82
CA ILE A 89 -1.13 2.65 14.95
C ILE A 89 -2.02 3.85 14.65
N GLN A 90 -3.06 4.02 15.48
CA GLN A 90 -4.03 5.11 15.38
C GLN A 90 -3.39 6.43 15.79
#